data_AF-A0A2W5DNA3-F1
#
_entry.id   AF-A0A2W5DNA3-F1
#
_cell.length_a   1.000
_cell.length_b   1.000
_cell.length_c   1.000
_cell.angle_alpha   90.00
_cell.angle_beta   90.00
_cell.angle_gamma   90.00
#
_symmetry.space_group_name_H-M   'P 1'
#
loop_
_entity.id
_entity.type
_entity.pdbx_description
1 polymer ?
#
loop_
_entity_poly.entity_id
_entity_poly.type
_entity_poly.pdbx_seq_one_letter_code
_entity_poly.pdbx_strand_id
1 'polypeptide(L)'
;MSAVNGDLMPSTCPRCGGGFDCGARAGRCDCFDIRLTPEQREAVAQRWQGCLCVACLRDIAGGAGIMAACPSSTASPPAPSS
;
A
#
# COMPACT_ATOMS: atom_id res chain seq x y z
N MET A 1 25.70 24.00 12.10
CA MET A 1 24.80 23.14 12.87
C MET A 1 23.55 22.88 12.04
N SER A 2 23.52 21.79 11.28
CA SER A 2 22.39 21.44 10.41
C SER A 2 22.23 19.93 10.41
N ALA A 3 21.41 19.42 11.32
CA ALA A 3 20.93 18.05 11.32
C ALA A 3 19.40 18.11 11.39
N VAL A 4 18.79 18.54 10.29
CA VAL A 4 17.40 18.16 9.99
C VAL A 4 17.43 16.68 9.57
N ASN A 5 16.32 15.98 9.80
CA ASN A 5 16.05 14.58 9.42
C ASN A 5 16.15 13.53 10.54
N GLY A 6 15.55 13.81 11.69
CA GLY A 6 15.17 12.78 12.67
C GLY A 6 13.84 12.07 12.36
N ASP A 7 13.26 12.24 11.16
CA ASP A 7 11.84 11.89 10.92
C ASP A 7 11.52 11.52 9.46
N LEU A 8 12.51 11.16 8.63
CA LEU A 8 12.25 10.52 7.33
C LEU A 8 12.16 9.00 7.51
N MET A 9 11.08 8.56 8.14
CA MET A 9 10.47 7.27 7.82
C MET A 9 10.29 7.24 6.29
N PRO A 10 10.57 6.13 5.58
CA PRO A 10 10.45 6.10 4.13
C PRO A 10 9.07 6.62 3.74
N SER A 11 9.04 7.78 3.08
CA SER A 11 7.84 8.40 2.52
C SER A 11 7.41 7.66 1.25
N THR A 12 7.65 6.35 1.19
CA THR A 12 7.49 5.53 0.00
C THR A 12 6.84 4.21 0.36
N CYS A 13 5.78 3.87 -0.36
CA CYS A 13 5.01 2.67 -0.12
C CYS A 13 5.82 1.44 -0.58
N PRO A 14 6.09 0.45 0.28
CA PRO A 14 6.84 -0.74 -0.11
C PRO A 14 6.09 -1.65 -1.11
N ARG A 15 4.78 -1.42 -1.31
CA ARG A 15 3.97 -2.17 -2.28
C ARG A 15 4.01 -1.59 -3.69
N CYS A 16 3.95 -0.27 -3.85
CA CYS A 16 3.89 0.37 -5.16
C CYS A 16 5.07 1.32 -5.46
N GLY A 17 5.93 1.60 -4.47
CA GLY A 17 6.97 2.61 -4.58
C GLY A 17 6.47 4.05 -4.59
N GLY A 18 5.15 4.27 -4.40
CA GLY A 18 4.55 5.60 -4.44
C GLY A 18 4.93 6.45 -3.23
N GLY A 19 5.27 7.72 -3.47
CA GLY A 19 5.57 8.69 -2.43
C GLY A 19 4.33 9.04 -1.60
N PHE A 20 4.34 8.82 -0.29
CA PHE A 20 3.29 9.21 0.63
C PHE A 20 3.86 9.60 2.00
N ASP A 21 3.22 10.55 2.67
CA ASP A 21 3.55 10.88 4.06
C ASP A 21 2.71 10.00 4.99
N CYS A 22 3.36 9.18 5.82
CA CYS A 22 2.64 8.39 6.82
C CYS A 22 2.33 9.24 8.06
N GLY A 23 1.13 9.84 8.09
CA GLY A 23 0.62 10.56 9.25
C GLY A 23 0.27 9.68 10.47
N ALA A 24 0.62 8.38 10.47
CA ALA A 24 0.30 7.45 11.56
C ALA A 24 0.92 7.87 12.89
N ARG A 25 2.16 8.38 12.88
CA ARG A 25 2.83 8.97 14.07
C ARG A 25 2.07 10.16 14.64
N ALA A 26 1.35 10.88 13.79
CA ALA A 26 0.59 12.06 14.14
C ALA A 26 -0.89 11.76 14.44
N GLY A 27 -1.32 10.49 14.31
CA GLY A 27 -2.71 10.06 14.45
C GLY A 27 -3.65 10.56 13.35
N ARG A 28 -3.12 11.09 12.25
CA ARG A 28 -3.88 11.72 11.16
C ARG A 28 -3.41 11.19 9.81
N CYS A 29 -3.77 9.93 9.53
CA CYS A 29 -3.55 9.30 8.24
C CYS A 29 -4.89 8.95 7.62
N ASP A 30 -5.11 9.33 6.36
CA ASP A 30 -6.31 8.95 5.58
C ASP A 30 -6.47 7.42 5.47
N CYS A 31 -5.39 6.68 5.72
CA CYS A 31 -5.44 5.22 5.83
C CYS A 31 -6.35 4.72 6.96
N PHE A 32 -6.60 5.51 8.01
CA PHE A 32 -7.50 5.13 9.11
C PHE A 32 -8.98 5.13 8.73
N ASP A 33 -9.36 5.90 7.72
CA ASP A 33 -10.73 5.91 7.19
C ASP A 33 -11.04 4.60 6.42
N ILE A 34 -9.99 3.92 5.94
CA ILE A 34 -10.13 2.68 5.18
C ILE A 34 -10.48 1.53 6.13
N ARG A 35 -11.65 0.95 5.90
CA ARG A 35 -12.13 -0.23 6.61
C ARG A 35 -11.53 -1.49 6.00
N LEU A 36 -10.51 -2.03 6.68
CA LEU A 36 -9.93 -3.34 6.39
C LEU A 36 -10.52 -4.39 7.34
N THR A 37 -10.75 -5.60 6.85
CA THR A 37 -11.11 -6.74 7.70
C THR A 37 -9.95 -7.08 8.65
N PRO A 38 -10.20 -7.75 9.79
CA PRO A 38 -9.13 -8.22 10.67
C PRO A 38 -8.11 -9.08 9.90
N GLU A 39 -8.58 -10.02 9.06
CA GLU A 39 -7.72 -10.88 8.24
C GLU A 39 -6.82 -10.07 7.29
N GLN A 40 -7.38 -9.03 6.66
CA GLN A 40 -6.63 -8.14 5.78
C GLN A 40 -5.55 -7.36 6.54
N ARG A 41 -5.86 -6.85 7.73
CA ARG A 41 -4.90 -6.12 8.57
C ARG A 41 -3.77 -7.03 9.05
N GLU A 42 -4.11 -8.22 9.52
CA GLU A 42 -3.11 -9.18 9.99
C GLU A 42 -2.16 -9.57 8.86
N ALA A 43 -2.68 -9.88 7.69
CA ALA A 43 -1.85 -10.21 6.54
C ALA A 43 -1.03 -9.01 6.03
N VAL A 44 -1.56 -7.77 6.08
CA VAL A 44 -0.76 -6.58 5.79
C VAL A 44 0.40 -6.45 6.77
N ALA A 45 0.12 -6.57 8.08
CA ALA A 45 1.13 -6.46 9.13
C ALA A 45 2.19 -7.58 9.05
N GLN A 46 1.80 -8.78 8.63
CA GLN A 46 2.73 -9.91 8.43
C GLN A 46 3.62 -9.73 7.20
N ARG A 47 3.11 -9.15 6.10
CA ARG A 47 3.86 -9.01 4.84
C ARG A 47 4.68 -7.73 4.76
N TRP A 48 4.15 -6.61 5.27
CA TRP A 48 4.81 -5.32 5.23
C TRP A 48 4.99 -4.79 6.65
N GLN A 49 6.25 -4.70 7.08
CA GLN A 49 6.63 -4.02 8.31
C GLN A 49 6.71 -2.51 8.05
N GLY A 50 5.56 -1.83 7.97
CA GLY A 50 5.49 -0.40 7.73
C GLY A 50 4.12 0.11 7.27
N CYS A 51 4.04 1.41 6.96
CA CYS A 51 2.83 2.01 6.41
C CYS A 51 2.70 1.71 4.91
N LEU A 52 1.45 1.51 4.45
CA LEU A 52 1.09 1.48 3.03
C LEU A 52 0.34 2.78 2.67
N CYS A 53 0.47 3.20 1.41
CA CYS A 53 -0.31 4.34 0.93
C CYS A 53 -1.81 4.02 0.85
N VAL A 54 -2.62 5.08 0.91
CA VAL A 54 -4.09 5.02 0.83
C VAL A 54 -4.58 4.25 -0.40
N ALA A 55 -3.92 4.43 -1.55
CA ALA A 55 -4.27 3.72 -2.78
C ALA A 55 -4.14 2.20 -2.62
N CYS A 56 -3.00 1.73 -2.09
CA CYS A 56 -2.78 0.31 -1.84
C CYS A 56 -3.75 -0.27 -0.80
N LEU A 57 -4.06 0.49 0.25
CA LEU A 57 -5.00 0.04 1.27
C LEU A 57 -6.44 -0.01 0.73
N ARG A 58 -6.84 0.94 -0.11
CA ARG A 58 -8.15 0.93 -0.80
C ARG A 58 -8.30 -0.27 -1.71
N ASP A 59 -7.24 -0.59 -2.45
CA ASP A 59 -7.17 -1.76 -3.31
C ASP A 59 -7.38 -3.06 -2.52
N ILE A 60 -6.70 -3.20 -1.36
CA ILE A 60 -6.89 -4.35 -0.46
C ILE A 60 -8.32 -4.38 0.09
N ALA A 61 -8.83 -3.24 0.56
CA ALA A 61 -10.20 -3.13 1.07
C ALA A 61 -11.24 -3.48 0.00
N GLY A 62 -10.97 -3.16 -1.26
CA GLY A 62 -11.79 -3.51 -2.43
C GLY A 62 -11.68 -4.95 -2.90
N GLY A 63 -10.81 -5.77 -2.30
CA GLY A 63 -10.66 -7.19 -2.62
C GLY A 63 -9.53 -7.53 -3.59
N ALA A 64 -8.69 -6.56 -3.98
CA ALA A 64 -7.44 -6.85 -4.69
C ALA A 64 -6.46 -7.48 -3.69
N GLY A 65 -6.55 -8.81 -3.59
CA GLY A 65 -5.94 -9.60 -2.54
C GLY A 65 -4.51 -9.18 -2.17
N ILE A 66 -4.29 -9.08 -0.87
CA ILE A 66 -2.98 -9.14 -0.18
C ILE A 66 -2.17 -10.38 -0.57
N MET A 67 -2.86 -11.43 -1.04
CA MET A 67 -2.38 -12.67 -1.63
C MET A 67 -2.43 -12.63 -3.16
N ALA A 68 -2.21 -11.48 -3.80
CA ALA A 68 -1.83 -11.49 -5.21
C ALA A 68 -0.41 -12.07 -5.32
N ALA A 69 -0.32 -13.41 -5.31
CA ALA A 69 0.60 -14.08 -6.20
C ALA A 69 0.27 -13.54 -7.61
N CYS A 70 1.26 -12.88 -8.23
CA CYS A 70 1.26 -12.25 -9.54
C CYS A 70 -0.11 -11.90 -10.15
N PRO A 71 -0.43 -10.62 -10.42
CA PRO A 71 -1.47 -10.35 -11.38
C PRO A 71 -0.95 -10.88 -12.72
N SER A 72 -1.31 -12.12 -13.09
CA SER A 72 -1.59 -12.47 -14.47
C SER A 72 -0.36 -12.56 -15.41
N SER A 73 -0.01 -13.66 -16.09
CA SER A 73 -0.77 -14.84 -16.56
C SER A 73 -2.22 -14.59 -16.98
N THR A 74 -2.55 -13.33 -17.25
CA THR A 74 -3.82 -12.80 -17.77
C THR A 74 -3.63 -11.35 -18.23
N ALA A 75 -2.42 -11.00 -18.66
CA ALA A 75 -2.27 -10.05 -19.74
C ALA A 75 -2.50 -10.85 -21.03
N SER A 76 -3.77 -11.17 -21.31
CA SER A 76 -4.16 -11.59 -22.66
C SER A 76 -4.54 -10.33 -23.41
N PRO A 77 -3.72 -9.84 -24.36
CA PRO A 77 -4.23 -8.95 -25.39
C PRO A 77 -4.94 -9.81 -26.46
N PRO A 78 -6.22 -9.56 -26.79
CA PRO A 78 -6.65 -9.76 -28.16
C PRO A 78 -6.39 -8.45 -28.90
N ALA A 79 -5.24 -8.38 -29.58
CA ALA A 79 -5.07 -7.41 -30.65
C ALA A 79 -6.09 -7.74 -31.76
N PRO A 80 -6.88 -6.79 -32.29
CA PRO A 80 -7.52 -6.99 -33.59
C PRO A 80 -6.48 -6.75 -34.68
N SER A 81 -6.19 -7.80 -35.45
CA SER A 81 -5.41 -7.77 -36.68
C SER A 81 -6.13 -6.94 -37.76
N SER A 82 -5.44 -6.01 -38.42
CA SER A 82 -5.72 -5.54 -39.78
C SER A 82 -4.46 -4.95 -40.40
#